data_AF-A0A9P3PE55-F1
#
_entry.id   AF-A0A9P3PE55-F1
#
_cell.length_a   1.000
_cell.length_b   1.000
_cell.length_c   1.000
_cell.angle_alpha   90.00
_cell.angle_beta   90.00
_cell.angle_gamma   90.00
#
_symmetry.space_group_name_H-M   'P 1'
#
loop_
_entity.id
_entity.type
_entity.pdbx_description
1 polymer ?
#
loop_
_entity_poly.entity_id
_entity_poly.type
_entity_poly.pdbx_seq_one_letter_code
_entity_poly.pdbx_strand_id
1 'polypeptide(L)'
;MRLLLFYTKPSTECLVLRRWAFEEEEWPARARCDDIWRILVRLTCKHPQLPDRHKRESTMTEYCDHNLDWVMSGLGQGFDVEYFSSFVTEPLQAFDVTPAPPQSLSPSPDSVIAVSTAFYPGSHSYGFNLAFFTSDSVLFYVHSNLLRAKSKDAFHGILPSPSWSSGTSDTLVISIPEPSVVLDVILYILYDMPCADHAPALSTVVTAIDQMSIYSICPRDHITPSHPSYAYILSFAPLAPLAVYALAAHHDLQELARAASSHLLSYSLTAIDAAAAERIGGVYLLRLLRLHLTRLATLKELLLSPPHPHPPTKNCDFEQQKPLARAWALGAAYLAWEANPDLSTASIQRVFRPLKDQMTCALCQDALVTRLKDVVDRWGCVDVSTPLTFSRRTHLSFLVFYFPIVLAYRTSHPF
;
A
#
# COMPACT_ATOMS: atom_id res chain seq x y z
N MET A 1 -15.74 -10.58 -0.55
CA MET A 1 -15.64 -11.45 -1.73
C MET A 1 -14.26 -12.12 -1.72
N ARG A 2 -14.17 -13.43 -1.47
CA ARG A 2 -12.89 -14.15 -1.29
C ARG A 2 -12.46 -14.77 -2.64
N LEU A 3 -11.33 -14.35 -3.19
CA LEU A 3 -10.77 -14.90 -4.43
C LEU A 3 -10.27 -16.34 -4.20
N LEU A 4 -10.81 -17.29 -4.97
CA LEU A 4 -10.23 -18.61 -5.16
C LEU A 4 -9.18 -18.52 -6.29
N LEU A 5 -7.90 -18.74 -5.94
CA LEU A 5 -6.82 -18.84 -6.92
C LEU A 5 -6.62 -20.31 -7.31
N PHE A 6 -6.86 -20.65 -8.58
CA PHE A 6 -6.44 -21.92 -9.18
C PHE A 6 -5.10 -21.74 -9.91
N TYR A 7 -4.17 -22.70 -9.75
CA TYR A 7 -2.82 -22.66 -10.32
C TYR A 7 -2.64 -23.73 -11.41
N THR A 8 -2.12 -23.34 -12.58
CA THR A 8 -1.58 -24.23 -13.62
C THR A 8 -0.08 -23.97 -13.80
N LYS A 9 0.68 -25.04 -14.12
CA LYS A 9 2.16 -25.13 -14.16
C LYS A 9 2.86 -24.03 -15.00
N PRO A 10 4.10 -23.61 -14.66
CA PRO A 10 4.81 -22.59 -15.41
C PRO A 10 5.70 -23.20 -16.52
N SER A 11 5.71 -22.58 -17.70
CA SER A 11 6.83 -22.63 -18.65
C SER A 11 7.28 -21.20 -18.97
N THR A 12 8.58 -21.09 -19.25
CA THR A 12 9.37 -19.86 -19.41
C THR A 12 9.11 -19.13 -20.73
N GLU A 13 9.28 -17.79 -20.68
CA GLU A 13 9.54 -16.82 -21.78
C GLU A 13 8.45 -15.79 -22.18
N CYS A 14 8.92 -14.54 -22.22
CA CYS A 14 8.60 -13.40 -23.11
C CYS A 14 7.29 -12.56 -23.02
N LEU A 15 7.46 -11.35 -22.44
CA LEU A 15 7.43 -10.00 -23.06
C LEU A 15 6.42 -9.59 -24.17
N VAL A 16 5.77 -8.44 -23.89
CA VAL A 16 5.12 -7.40 -24.75
C VAL A 16 3.66 -7.61 -25.20
N LEU A 17 2.79 -6.60 -24.90
CA LEU A 17 1.83 -5.89 -25.80
C LEU A 17 0.85 -5.02 -24.96
N ARG A 18 0.91 -3.69 -25.03
CA ARG A 18 0.15 -2.71 -25.87
C ARG A 18 -1.32 -2.43 -25.50
N ARG A 19 -1.51 -1.23 -24.93
CA ARG A 19 -2.62 -0.24 -24.98
C ARG A 19 -3.90 -0.64 -25.72
N TRP A 20 -5.00 -0.84 -24.98
CA TRP A 20 -6.38 -0.82 -25.50
C TRP A 20 -7.22 0.14 -24.65
N ALA A 21 -7.89 1.07 -25.33
CA ALA A 21 -8.79 2.08 -24.77
C ALA A 21 -10.18 1.50 -24.51
N PHE A 22 -10.92 2.07 -23.56
CA PHE A 22 -12.39 1.99 -23.56
C PHE A 22 -12.99 3.27 -22.99
N GLU A 23 -13.92 3.82 -23.78
CA GLU A 23 -14.82 4.93 -23.49
C GLU A 23 -15.88 4.55 -22.45
N GLU A 24 -16.48 5.59 -21.88
CA GLU A 24 -17.51 5.60 -20.84
C GLU A 24 -18.75 4.77 -21.18
N GLU A 25 -19.22 3.99 -20.22
CA GLU A 25 -20.62 3.91 -19.82
C GLU A 25 -20.69 3.24 -18.43
N GLU A 26 -21.78 3.43 -17.69
CA GLU A 26 -21.96 2.94 -16.32
C GLU A 26 -22.29 1.43 -16.28
N TRP A 27 -21.52 0.63 -15.55
CA TRP A 27 -21.74 -0.83 -15.46
C TRP A 27 -22.03 -1.30 -14.02
N PRO A 28 -23.08 -2.13 -13.81
CA PRO A 28 -23.43 -2.68 -12.49
C PRO A 28 -22.38 -3.68 -11.98
N ALA A 29 -22.19 -3.72 -10.66
CA ALA A 29 -21.09 -4.38 -9.95
C ALA A 29 -20.84 -5.86 -10.28
N ARG A 30 -21.84 -6.60 -10.80
CA ARG A 30 -21.68 -8.00 -11.24
C ARG A 30 -20.79 -8.14 -12.48
N ALA A 31 -20.81 -7.17 -13.39
CA ALA A 31 -20.03 -7.24 -14.63
C ALA A 31 -18.52 -7.06 -14.40
N ARG A 32 -18.13 -6.28 -13.38
CA ARG A 32 -16.71 -6.03 -13.06
C ARG A 32 -15.96 -7.30 -12.65
N CYS A 33 -16.61 -8.20 -11.91
CA CYS A 33 -15.97 -9.45 -11.47
C CYS A 33 -15.84 -10.47 -12.60
N ASP A 34 -16.87 -10.59 -13.44
CA ASP A 34 -16.84 -11.47 -14.61
C ASP A 34 -15.80 -11.02 -15.64
N ASP A 35 -15.62 -9.72 -15.82
CA ASP A 35 -14.65 -9.20 -16.80
C ASP A 35 -13.22 -9.18 -16.27
N ILE A 36 -12.98 -8.90 -14.99
CA ILE A 36 -11.66 -9.11 -14.36
C ILE A 36 -11.29 -10.60 -14.41
N TRP A 37 -12.24 -11.49 -14.15
CA TRP A 37 -12.05 -12.93 -14.29
C TRP A 37 -11.79 -13.34 -15.74
N ARG A 38 -12.54 -12.84 -16.72
CA ARG A 38 -12.31 -13.10 -18.15
C ARG A 38 -10.99 -12.53 -18.64
N ILE A 39 -10.55 -11.38 -18.14
CA ILE A 39 -9.24 -10.78 -18.44
C ILE A 39 -8.13 -11.67 -17.88
N LEU A 40 -8.22 -12.09 -16.62
CA LEU A 40 -7.26 -13.01 -15.99
C LEU A 40 -7.22 -14.37 -16.71
N VAL A 41 -8.39 -14.93 -17.05
CA VAL A 41 -8.52 -16.21 -17.79
C VAL A 41 -7.98 -16.08 -19.22
N ARG A 42 -8.29 -15.01 -19.96
CA ARG A 42 -7.77 -14.78 -21.32
C ARG A 42 -6.26 -14.52 -21.34
N LEU A 43 -5.71 -13.85 -20.32
CA LEU A 43 -4.28 -13.66 -20.14
C LEU A 43 -3.55 -15.00 -19.84
N THR A 44 -4.21 -15.94 -19.17
CA THR A 44 -3.64 -17.27 -18.88
C THR A 44 -3.85 -18.31 -19.99
N CYS A 45 -4.82 -18.14 -20.90
CA CYS A 45 -5.23 -19.18 -21.85
C CYS A 45 -4.76 -18.98 -23.31
N LYS A 46 -3.97 -17.95 -23.65
CA LYS A 46 -3.33 -17.86 -24.97
C LYS A 46 -2.04 -18.69 -25.01
N HIS A 47 -2.18 -20.00 -25.04
CA HIS A 47 -1.13 -20.91 -25.49
C HIS A 47 -1.65 -21.69 -26.71
N PRO A 48 -1.03 -21.58 -27.90
CA PRO A 48 -1.37 -22.44 -29.01
C PRO A 48 -0.74 -23.83 -28.77
N GLN A 49 -1.47 -24.86 -29.18
CA GLN A 49 -1.10 -26.29 -29.21
C GLN A 49 -1.59 -27.16 -28.03
N LEU A 50 -2.84 -27.64 -28.13
CA LEU A 50 -3.28 -29.05 -28.05
C LEU A 50 -4.83 -29.10 -28.09
N PRO A 51 -5.44 -30.16 -28.64
CA PRO A 51 -6.84 -30.13 -29.06
C PRO A 51 -7.82 -30.41 -27.91
N ASP A 52 -9.06 -29.95 -28.14
CA ASP A 52 -10.31 -30.28 -27.45
C ASP A 52 -10.75 -29.36 -26.29
N ARG A 53 -11.32 -28.21 -26.71
CA ARG A 53 -11.83 -27.09 -25.91
C ARG A 53 -13.18 -27.37 -25.24
N HIS A 54 -14.03 -28.20 -25.84
CA HIS A 54 -15.41 -28.41 -25.39
C HIS A 54 -15.53 -29.30 -24.13
N LYS A 55 -14.61 -30.24 -23.93
CA LYS A 55 -14.67 -31.17 -22.78
C LYS A 55 -14.34 -30.51 -21.44
N ARG A 56 -13.59 -29.40 -21.40
CA ARG A 56 -13.23 -28.71 -20.14
C ARG A 56 -14.26 -27.68 -19.69
N GLU A 57 -14.95 -27.02 -20.62
CA GLU A 57 -15.97 -26.03 -20.29
C GLU A 57 -17.19 -26.69 -19.63
N SER A 58 -17.60 -27.89 -20.06
CA SER A 58 -18.72 -28.63 -19.44
C SER A 58 -18.41 -29.10 -18.02
N THR A 59 -17.25 -29.71 -17.77
CA THR A 59 -16.92 -30.28 -16.44
C THR A 59 -16.64 -29.21 -15.39
N MET A 60 -16.16 -28.05 -15.82
CA MET A 60 -15.85 -26.94 -14.91
C MET A 60 -17.10 -26.12 -14.56
N THR A 61 -18.08 -26.04 -15.46
CA THR A 61 -19.37 -25.39 -15.19
C THR A 61 -20.22 -26.21 -14.23
N GLU A 62 -20.34 -27.54 -14.44
CA GLU A 62 -21.05 -28.45 -13.51
C GLU A 62 -20.45 -28.47 -12.10
N TYR A 63 -19.12 -28.40 -11.97
CA TYR A 63 -18.43 -28.40 -10.67
C TYR A 63 -18.60 -27.08 -9.91
N CYS A 64 -18.77 -25.96 -10.62
CA CYS A 64 -19.00 -24.64 -10.04
C CYS A 64 -20.47 -24.46 -9.60
N ASP A 65 -21.44 -24.94 -10.39
CA ASP A 65 -22.86 -24.84 -10.06
C ASP A 65 -23.20 -25.65 -8.80
N HIS A 66 -22.63 -26.85 -8.66
CA HIS A 66 -22.86 -27.70 -7.48
C HIS A 66 -22.25 -27.13 -6.17
N ASN A 67 -21.20 -26.32 -6.25
CA ASN A 67 -20.59 -25.64 -5.10
C ASN A 67 -21.28 -24.31 -4.74
N LEU A 68 -21.87 -23.63 -5.73
CA LEU A 68 -22.65 -22.41 -5.49
C LEU A 68 -23.97 -22.72 -4.77
N ASP A 69 -24.68 -23.79 -5.14
CA ASP A 69 -25.92 -24.21 -4.45
C ASP A 69 -25.68 -24.61 -2.99
N TRP A 70 -24.55 -25.25 -2.67
CA TRP A 70 -24.18 -25.61 -1.29
C TRP A 70 -23.89 -24.37 -0.43
N VAL A 71 -23.19 -23.38 -0.97
CA VAL A 71 -22.88 -22.12 -0.27
C VAL A 71 -24.13 -21.26 -0.06
N MET A 72 -25.06 -21.25 -1.01
CA MET A 72 -26.30 -20.49 -0.91
C MET A 72 -27.32 -21.15 0.03
N SER A 73 -27.32 -22.49 0.14
CA SER A 73 -28.19 -23.22 1.06
C SER A 73 -27.76 -23.10 2.53
N GLY A 74 -26.47 -22.88 2.81
CA GLY A 74 -25.93 -22.70 4.16
C GLY A 74 -26.10 -21.28 4.76
N LEU A 75 -26.49 -20.30 3.96
CA LEU A 75 -26.70 -18.91 4.38
C LEU A 75 -28.18 -18.58 4.70
N GLY A 76 -29.07 -19.57 4.61
CA GLY A 76 -30.52 -19.42 4.72
C GLY A 76 -31.13 -19.52 6.13
N GLN A 77 -30.33 -19.58 7.21
CA GLN A 77 -30.88 -19.62 8.57
C GLN A 77 -30.29 -18.52 9.47
N GLY A 78 -31.04 -17.42 9.54
CA GLY A 78 -31.26 -16.65 10.77
C GLY A 78 -30.20 -15.64 11.16
N PHE A 79 -30.22 -14.45 10.54
CA PHE A 79 -29.84 -13.21 11.20
C PHE A 79 -30.80 -12.09 10.78
N ASP A 80 -31.60 -11.65 11.75
CA ASP A 80 -32.54 -10.54 11.67
C ASP A 80 -31.75 -9.21 11.66
N VAL A 81 -31.87 -8.42 10.58
CA VAL A 81 -31.20 -7.11 10.44
C VAL A 81 -32.24 -6.06 10.04
N GLU A 82 -33.36 -6.02 10.75
CA GLU A 82 -34.20 -4.82 10.85
C GLU A 82 -33.75 -3.99 12.06
N TYR A 83 -32.58 -3.33 11.97
CA TYR A 83 -32.21 -2.29 12.96
C TYR A 83 -31.25 -1.19 12.47
N PHE A 84 -30.88 -1.14 11.18
CA PHE A 84 -29.97 -0.09 10.67
C PHE A 84 -30.46 0.55 9.36
N SER A 85 -31.76 0.89 9.30
CA SER A 85 -32.36 1.71 8.23
C SER A 85 -33.17 2.89 8.80
N SER A 86 -32.58 3.64 9.73
CA SER A 86 -33.07 4.97 10.07
C SER A 86 -31.87 5.89 10.30
N PHE A 87 -32.00 7.15 9.87
CA PHE A 87 -30.98 8.21 9.82
C PHE A 87 -30.10 8.22 8.56
N VAL A 88 -30.62 8.81 7.47
CA VAL A 88 -30.32 10.18 7.00
C VAL A 88 -30.87 10.27 5.57
N THR A 89 -31.97 10.99 5.40
CA THR A 89 -32.49 11.37 4.09
C THR A 89 -33.05 12.77 4.24
N GLU A 90 -32.36 13.77 3.69
CA GLU A 90 -32.95 15.06 3.32
C GLU A 90 -32.10 15.73 2.23
N PRO A 91 -32.71 16.59 1.39
CA PRO A 91 -32.31 16.79 0.01
C PRO A 91 -31.31 17.94 -0.18
N LEU A 92 -30.50 17.82 -1.23
CA LEU A 92 -29.67 18.89 -1.75
C LEU A 92 -30.54 20.06 -2.22
N GLN A 93 -30.40 21.22 -1.58
CA GLN A 93 -30.84 22.50 -2.14
C GLN A 93 -29.88 22.92 -3.26
N ALA A 94 -30.44 23.11 -4.45
CA ALA A 94 -29.75 23.68 -5.59
C ALA A 94 -29.41 25.15 -5.32
N PHE A 95 -28.12 25.49 -5.36
CA PHE A 95 -27.68 26.87 -5.48
C PHE A 95 -27.56 27.22 -6.95
N ASP A 96 -28.42 28.13 -7.38
CA ASP A 96 -28.44 28.74 -8.70
C ASP A 96 -27.23 29.70 -8.81
N VAL A 97 -26.22 29.33 -9.60
CA VAL A 97 -25.04 30.17 -9.87
C VAL A 97 -25.16 30.70 -11.29
N THR A 98 -25.63 31.94 -11.40
CA THR A 98 -25.60 32.70 -12.65
C THR A 98 -24.15 33.12 -12.96
N PRO A 99 -23.62 32.92 -14.18
CA PRO A 99 -22.27 33.33 -14.52
C PRO A 99 -22.20 34.85 -14.76
N ALA A 100 -21.33 35.54 -14.02
CA ALA A 100 -20.96 36.92 -14.30
C ALA A 100 -19.96 37.00 -15.48
N PRO A 101 -20.02 38.06 -16.31
CA PRO A 101 -19.16 38.20 -17.49
C PRO A 101 -17.70 38.52 -17.11
N PRO A 102 -16.73 38.24 -17.99
CA PRO A 102 -15.31 38.37 -17.69
C PRO A 102 -14.91 39.84 -17.52
N GLN A 103 -14.46 40.19 -16.31
CA GLN A 103 -13.85 41.49 -16.05
C GLN A 103 -12.38 41.45 -16.47
N SER A 104 -12.05 42.26 -17.47
CA SER A 104 -10.68 42.60 -17.86
C SER A 104 -9.98 43.33 -16.71
N LEU A 105 -9.01 42.69 -16.08
CA LEU A 105 -8.15 43.30 -15.04
C LEU A 105 -7.12 44.23 -15.69
N SER A 106 -7.35 45.54 -15.56
CA SER A 106 -6.27 46.54 -15.58
C SER A 106 -5.62 46.59 -14.20
N PRO A 107 -4.28 46.51 -14.06
CA PRO A 107 -3.62 46.47 -12.77
C PRO A 107 -3.76 47.81 -12.03
N SER A 108 -4.28 47.77 -10.80
CA SER A 108 -4.29 48.89 -9.86
C SER A 108 -2.88 49.12 -9.29
N PRO A 109 -2.43 50.37 -9.12
CA PRO A 109 -1.04 50.72 -8.78
C PRO A 109 -0.59 50.41 -7.33
N ASP A 110 -1.44 49.81 -6.49
CA ASP A 110 -1.15 49.53 -5.07
C ASP A 110 -1.02 48.03 -4.74
N SER A 111 -0.65 47.18 -5.70
CA SER A 111 -0.39 45.77 -5.41
C SER A 111 0.87 45.62 -4.57
N VAL A 112 0.72 45.50 -3.25
CA VAL A 112 1.82 45.13 -2.35
C VAL A 112 2.32 43.75 -2.75
N ILE A 113 3.49 43.69 -3.39
CA ILE A 113 4.14 42.43 -3.74
C ILE A 113 4.70 41.82 -2.46
N ALA A 114 4.23 40.62 -2.12
CA ALA A 114 4.75 39.88 -0.97
C ALA A 114 6.08 39.22 -1.33
N VAL A 115 6.95 39.02 -0.32
CA VAL A 115 8.24 38.34 -0.47
C VAL A 115 8.26 37.14 0.46
N SER A 116 8.77 36.00 -0.03
CA SER A 116 8.93 34.79 0.79
C SER A 116 9.80 35.07 2.02
N THR A 117 9.36 34.59 3.18
CA THR A 117 10.10 34.69 4.44
C THR A 117 11.36 33.82 4.49
N ALA A 118 11.44 32.79 3.64
CA ALA A 118 12.62 31.92 3.53
C ALA A 118 13.55 32.36 2.39
N PHE A 119 13.00 32.89 1.30
CA PHE A 119 13.71 33.28 0.10
C PHE A 119 13.64 34.81 -0.14
N TYR A 120 14.09 35.60 0.83
CA TYR A 120 14.19 37.07 0.74
C TYR A 120 15.62 37.55 0.44
N PRO A 121 15.81 38.82 0.00
CA PRO A 121 17.14 39.39 -0.21
C PRO A 121 17.96 39.40 1.09
N GLY A 122 19.01 38.56 1.14
CA GLY A 122 19.85 38.40 2.33
C GLY A 122 19.56 37.17 3.19
N SER A 123 18.61 36.30 2.78
CA SER A 123 18.37 35.04 3.49
C SER A 123 19.51 34.02 3.36
N HIS A 124 20.39 34.19 2.37
CA HIS A 124 21.56 33.36 2.13
C HIS A 124 22.82 34.23 1.97
N SER A 125 23.98 33.68 2.33
CA SER A 125 25.27 34.39 2.30
C SER A 125 25.78 34.75 0.89
N TYR A 126 25.14 34.25 -0.15
CA TYR A 126 25.50 34.49 -1.55
C TYR A 126 24.55 35.52 -2.17
N GLY A 127 25.04 36.29 -3.15
CA GLY A 127 24.19 37.18 -3.93
C GLY A 127 23.19 36.37 -4.77
N PHE A 128 21.90 36.64 -4.59
CA PHE A 128 20.85 36.14 -5.48
C PHE A 128 21.04 36.75 -6.88
N ASN A 129 20.65 36.01 -7.91
CA ASN A 129 20.73 36.47 -9.30
C ASN A 129 19.44 36.20 -10.09
N LEU A 130 18.40 35.73 -9.40
CA LEU A 130 17.13 35.35 -9.97
C LEU A 130 16.03 35.60 -8.93
N ALA A 131 14.84 35.98 -9.40
CA ALA A 131 13.62 35.96 -8.62
C ALA A 131 12.53 35.19 -9.35
N PHE A 132 11.83 34.30 -8.64
CA PHE A 132 10.59 33.70 -9.11
C PHE A 132 9.40 34.51 -8.61
N PHE A 133 8.41 34.70 -9.47
CA PHE A 133 7.17 35.42 -9.17
C PHE A 133 5.99 34.47 -9.37
N THR A 134 5.29 34.15 -8.29
CA THR A 134 4.21 33.14 -8.28
C THR A 134 2.86 33.72 -8.70
N SER A 135 1.90 32.85 -9.02
CA SER A 135 0.56 33.26 -9.46
C SER A 135 -0.24 34.01 -8.39
N ASP A 136 0.08 33.80 -7.11
CA ASP A 136 -0.46 34.53 -5.96
C ASP A 136 0.39 35.75 -5.55
N SER A 137 1.23 36.25 -6.48
CA SER A 137 2.00 37.49 -6.36
C SER A 137 3.04 37.53 -5.24
N VAL A 138 3.74 36.40 -5.01
CA VAL A 138 4.85 36.30 -4.06
C VAL A 138 6.19 36.18 -4.80
N LEU A 139 7.18 36.97 -4.38
CA LEU A 139 8.55 36.91 -4.89
C LEU A 139 9.43 35.97 -4.06
N PHE A 140 10.21 35.15 -4.76
CA PHE A 140 11.21 34.24 -4.20
C PHE A 140 12.57 34.56 -4.80
N TYR A 141 13.50 35.05 -3.99
CA TYR A 141 14.87 35.35 -4.42
C TYR A 141 15.73 34.08 -4.33
N VAL A 142 16.25 33.64 -5.47
CA VAL A 142 16.93 32.34 -5.61
C VAL A 142 18.26 32.47 -6.36
N HIS A 143 19.05 31.39 -6.32
CA HIS A 143 20.41 31.32 -6.85
C HIS A 143 20.46 30.33 -8.00
N SER A 144 20.60 30.80 -9.23
CA SER A 144 20.63 29.91 -10.40
C SER A 144 21.81 28.93 -10.37
N ASN A 145 22.94 29.32 -9.78
CA ASN A 145 24.10 28.44 -9.62
C ASN A 145 23.83 27.30 -8.64
N LEU A 146 23.11 27.55 -7.54
CA LEU A 146 22.75 26.52 -6.57
C LEU A 146 21.73 25.55 -7.17
N LEU A 147 20.70 26.08 -7.84
CA LEU A 147 19.70 25.27 -8.53
C LEU A 147 20.36 24.34 -9.56
N ARG A 148 21.26 24.86 -10.41
CA ARG A 148 22.01 24.07 -11.41
C ARG A 148 22.98 23.06 -10.79
N ALA A 149 23.59 23.41 -9.64
CA ALA A 149 24.49 22.49 -8.93
C ALA A 149 23.72 21.29 -8.36
N LYS A 150 22.48 21.52 -7.92
CA LYS A 150 21.60 20.50 -7.33
C LYS A 150 20.95 19.61 -8.39
N SER A 151 20.48 20.20 -9.47
CA SER A 151 19.99 19.48 -10.62
C SER A 151 20.35 20.25 -11.88
N LYS A 152 21.10 19.59 -12.78
CA LYS A 152 21.61 20.21 -14.01
C LYS A 152 20.48 20.72 -14.91
N ASP A 153 19.35 20.02 -14.87
CA ASP A 153 18.18 20.28 -15.72
C ASP A 153 17.05 20.98 -14.96
N ALA A 154 17.22 21.31 -13.67
CA ALA A 154 16.20 22.01 -12.90
C ALA A 154 15.87 23.37 -13.55
N PHE A 155 14.58 23.59 -13.80
CA PHE A 155 14.04 24.77 -14.47
C PHE A 155 14.67 24.98 -15.86
N HIS A 156 15.09 23.90 -16.54
CA HIS A 156 15.62 23.95 -17.89
C HIS A 156 14.59 24.58 -18.85
N GLY A 157 15.06 25.52 -19.69
CA GLY A 157 14.21 26.32 -20.57
C GLY A 157 13.64 27.59 -19.92
N ILE A 158 13.69 27.71 -18.59
CA ILE A 158 13.25 28.90 -17.84
C ILE A 158 14.45 29.66 -17.28
N LEU A 159 15.50 28.96 -16.82
CA LEU A 159 16.72 29.60 -16.35
C LEU A 159 17.51 30.24 -17.51
N PRO A 160 18.03 31.47 -17.33
CA PRO A 160 18.91 32.09 -18.33
C PRO A 160 20.18 31.24 -18.52
N SER A 161 20.73 31.26 -19.73
CA SER A 161 22.00 30.59 -20.04
C SER A 161 23.12 31.08 -19.12
N PRO A 162 24.08 30.23 -18.68
CA PRO A 162 25.23 30.65 -17.87
C PRO A 162 26.11 31.70 -18.57
N SER A 163 25.99 31.89 -19.89
CA SER A 163 26.66 32.95 -20.67
C SER A 163 25.99 34.33 -20.56
N TRP A 164 24.81 34.42 -19.92
CA TRP A 164 24.11 35.67 -19.69
C TRP A 164 24.84 36.48 -18.61
N SER A 165 25.87 37.20 -19.04
CA SER A 165 26.55 38.21 -18.26
C SER A 165 25.78 39.53 -18.40
N SER A 166 24.73 39.71 -17.61
CA SER A 166 24.17 41.05 -17.44
C SER A 166 25.17 41.89 -16.66
N GLY A 167 25.84 42.81 -17.36
CA GLY A 167 26.64 43.90 -16.76
C GLY A 167 25.77 44.97 -16.05
N THR A 168 24.50 44.69 -15.79
CA THR A 168 23.56 45.54 -15.08
C THR A 168 22.98 44.77 -13.90
N SER A 169 22.88 45.43 -12.75
CA SER A 169 22.38 44.92 -11.46
C SER A 169 20.90 44.50 -11.45
N ASP A 170 20.31 44.20 -12.60
CA ASP A 170 18.90 43.85 -12.72
C ASP A 170 18.70 42.37 -12.42
N THR A 171 17.95 42.11 -11.35
CA THR A 171 17.52 40.77 -10.97
C THR A 171 16.53 40.26 -12.02
N LEU A 172 16.83 39.12 -12.64
CA LEU A 172 15.91 38.52 -13.60
C LEU A 172 14.70 37.97 -12.85
N VAL A 173 13.51 38.49 -13.16
CA VAL A 173 12.24 38.02 -12.61
C VAL A 173 11.56 37.06 -13.59
N ILE A 174 11.23 35.87 -13.13
CA ILE A 174 10.60 34.80 -13.91
C ILE A 174 9.24 34.48 -13.30
N SER A 175 8.19 34.49 -14.11
CA SER A 175 6.85 34.10 -13.67
C SER A 175 6.72 32.58 -13.57
N ILE A 176 6.17 32.10 -12.46
CA ILE A 176 5.92 30.70 -12.14
C ILE A 176 4.40 30.52 -11.92
N PRO A 177 3.74 29.58 -12.61
CA PRO A 177 2.29 29.42 -12.54
C PRO A 177 1.77 28.88 -11.20
N GLU A 178 2.60 28.20 -10.41
CA GLU A 178 2.23 27.61 -9.13
C GLU A 178 2.01 28.68 -8.05
N PRO A 179 1.12 28.41 -7.09
CA PRO A 179 0.99 29.24 -5.90
C PRO A 179 2.26 29.14 -5.03
N SER A 180 2.50 30.19 -4.24
CA SER A 180 3.67 30.32 -3.37
C SER A 180 3.93 29.09 -2.51
N VAL A 181 2.91 28.52 -1.86
CA VAL A 181 3.03 27.36 -0.98
C VAL A 181 3.53 26.09 -1.67
N VAL A 182 3.29 25.95 -2.98
CA VAL A 182 3.76 24.80 -3.77
C VAL A 182 5.20 25.02 -4.20
N LEU A 183 5.51 26.21 -4.72
CA LEU A 183 6.88 26.57 -5.12
C LEU A 183 7.83 26.54 -3.91
N ASP A 184 7.37 26.99 -2.75
CA ASP A 184 8.15 26.99 -1.51
C ASP A 184 8.62 25.57 -1.16
N VAL A 185 7.73 24.57 -1.20
CA VAL A 185 8.10 23.15 -0.97
C VAL A 185 9.13 22.66 -1.98
N ILE A 186 8.98 22.98 -3.28
CA ILE A 186 9.95 22.59 -4.32
C ILE A 186 11.32 23.21 -4.01
N LEU A 187 11.38 24.48 -3.63
CA LEU A 187 12.63 25.15 -3.29
C LEU A 187 13.24 24.61 -2.00
N TYR A 188 12.44 24.32 -0.98
CA TYR A 188 12.90 23.63 0.25
C TYR A 188 13.58 22.31 -0.08
N ILE A 189 13.01 21.53 -1.00
CA ILE A 189 13.59 20.26 -1.46
C ILE A 189 14.91 20.50 -2.21
N LEU A 190 15.00 21.50 -3.08
CA LEU A 190 16.22 21.75 -3.85
C LEU A 190 17.37 22.34 -3.01
N TYR A 191 17.05 23.13 -2.00
CA TYR A 191 18.02 23.78 -1.12
C TYR A 191 18.45 22.88 0.06
N ASP A 192 17.96 21.64 0.14
CA ASP A 192 18.11 20.75 1.28
C ASP A 192 17.70 21.38 2.62
N MET A 193 16.67 22.23 2.61
CA MET A 193 16.17 22.89 3.81
C MET A 193 15.01 22.09 4.43
N PRO A 194 14.84 22.14 5.75
CA PRO A 194 13.73 21.47 6.42
C PRO A 194 12.39 22.13 6.08
N CYS A 195 11.45 21.37 5.53
CA CYS A 195 10.08 21.83 5.26
C CYS A 195 9.26 22.08 6.55
N ALA A 196 9.77 21.66 7.72
CA ALA A 196 9.03 21.64 8.98
C ALA A 196 8.68 23.06 9.49
N ASP A 197 9.49 24.06 9.16
CA ASP A 197 9.30 25.42 9.67
C ASP A 197 8.00 26.08 9.16
N HIS A 198 7.53 25.66 7.98
CA HIS A 198 6.32 26.16 7.34
C HIS A 198 5.16 25.15 7.42
N ALA A 199 5.45 23.93 7.90
CA ALA A 199 4.54 22.82 8.13
C ALA A 199 3.45 22.64 7.03
N PRO A 200 3.82 22.52 5.74
CA PRO A 200 2.85 22.39 4.65
C PRO A 200 1.99 21.13 4.80
N ALA A 201 0.70 21.24 4.47
CA ALA A 201 -0.19 20.09 4.46
C ALA A 201 0.28 19.00 3.49
N LEU A 202 -0.03 17.73 3.77
CA LEU A 202 0.35 16.61 2.91
C LEU A 202 -0.12 16.80 1.47
N SER A 203 -1.32 17.36 1.25
CA SER A 203 -1.84 17.68 -0.08
C SER A 203 -0.91 18.63 -0.85
N THR A 204 -0.41 19.67 -0.19
CA THR A 204 0.53 20.64 -0.78
C THR A 204 1.85 19.97 -1.13
N VAL A 205 2.36 19.11 -0.25
CA VAL A 205 3.60 18.35 -0.49
C VAL A 205 3.45 17.40 -1.67
N VAL A 206 2.33 16.68 -1.76
CA VAL A 206 2.01 15.79 -2.89
C VAL A 206 1.96 16.59 -4.19
N THR A 207 1.24 17.72 -4.21
CA THR A 207 1.16 18.59 -5.39
C THR A 207 2.54 19.10 -5.79
N ALA A 208 3.33 19.60 -4.85
CA ALA A 208 4.69 20.08 -5.13
C ALA A 208 5.56 19.02 -5.78
N ILE A 209 5.55 17.80 -5.25
CA ILE A 209 6.35 16.69 -5.78
C ILE A 209 5.86 16.25 -7.16
N ASP A 210 4.54 16.24 -7.39
CA ASP A 210 3.97 15.95 -8.71
C ASP A 210 4.40 17.00 -9.76
N GLN A 211 4.48 18.28 -9.36
CA GLN A 211 4.90 19.39 -10.23
C GLN A 211 6.41 19.45 -10.50
N MET A 212 7.26 18.79 -9.70
CA MET A 212 8.72 18.80 -9.90
C MET A 212 9.12 18.36 -11.32
N SER A 213 8.38 17.42 -11.91
CA SER A 213 8.63 16.92 -13.26
C SER A 213 8.44 18.00 -14.36
N ILE A 214 7.51 18.95 -14.17
CA ILE A 214 7.33 20.09 -15.10
C ILE A 214 8.60 20.94 -15.16
N TYR A 215 9.27 21.07 -14.02
CA TYR A 215 10.54 21.77 -13.88
C TYR A 215 11.75 20.94 -14.25
N SER A 216 11.57 19.76 -14.86
CA SER A 216 12.64 18.82 -15.17
C SER A 216 13.47 18.41 -13.94
N ILE A 217 12.81 18.36 -12.78
CA ILE A 217 13.38 17.89 -11.52
C ILE A 217 12.84 16.49 -11.25
N CYS A 218 13.73 15.53 -11.05
CA CYS A 218 13.34 14.16 -10.71
C CYS A 218 13.22 14.02 -9.19
N PRO A 219 12.02 13.78 -8.60
CA PRO A 219 11.87 13.68 -7.16
C PRO A 219 12.76 12.62 -6.51
N ARG A 220 13.04 11.53 -7.22
CA ARG A 220 13.88 10.42 -6.77
C ARG A 220 15.29 10.83 -6.40
N ASP A 221 15.84 11.83 -7.08
CA ASP A 221 17.22 12.26 -6.87
C ASP A 221 17.37 13.18 -5.65
N HIS A 222 16.25 13.72 -5.16
CA HIS A 222 16.23 14.70 -4.07
C HIS A 222 15.58 14.18 -2.79
N ILE A 223 14.61 13.25 -2.87
CA ILE A 223 13.91 12.70 -1.71
C ILE A 223 14.58 11.40 -1.27
N THR A 224 15.76 11.53 -0.66
CA THR A 224 16.55 10.42 -0.12
C THR A 224 16.46 10.34 1.41
N PRO A 225 16.75 9.19 2.05
CA PRO A 225 16.69 9.08 3.51
C PRO A 225 17.57 10.08 4.29
N SER A 226 18.64 10.59 3.67
CA SER A 226 19.49 11.64 4.23
C SER A 226 18.90 13.05 4.12
N HIS A 227 17.88 13.23 3.29
CA HIS A 227 17.30 14.53 2.98
C HIS A 227 16.19 14.91 3.99
N PRO A 228 16.11 16.16 4.48
CA PRO A 228 15.09 16.57 5.46
C PRO A 228 13.65 16.32 5.03
N SER A 229 13.36 16.50 3.73
CA SER A 229 12.02 16.26 3.17
C SER A 229 11.57 14.80 3.30
N TYR A 230 12.49 13.83 3.28
CA TYR A 230 12.14 12.41 3.43
C TYR A 230 11.52 12.15 4.81
N ALA A 231 12.18 12.61 5.88
CA ALA A 231 11.69 12.45 7.24
C ALA A 231 10.35 13.18 7.43
N TYR A 232 10.20 14.36 6.82
CA TYR A 232 8.97 15.13 6.85
C TYR A 232 7.81 14.39 6.17
N ILE A 233 8.00 13.86 4.95
CA ILE A 233 6.97 13.10 4.24
C ILE A 233 6.62 11.82 5.02
N LEU A 234 7.63 11.12 5.54
CA LEU A 234 7.43 9.89 6.32
C LEU A 234 6.62 10.13 7.60
N SER A 235 6.70 11.33 8.19
CA SER A 235 5.92 11.69 9.39
C SER A 235 4.39 11.63 9.17
N PHE A 236 3.92 11.72 7.92
CA PHE A 236 2.51 11.56 7.58
C PHE A 236 2.07 10.10 7.47
N ALA A 237 3.00 9.13 7.38
CA ALA A 237 2.66 7.74 7.11
C ALA A 237 1.74 7.09 8.17
N PRO A 238 1.84 7.39 9.49
CA PRO A 238 0.89 6.86 10.48
C PRO A 238 -0.55 7.36 10.29
N LEU A 239 -0.75 8.55 9.72
CA LEU A 239 -2.06 9.20 9.57
C LEU A 239 -2.67 8.96 8.18
N ALA A 240 -1.83 8.93 7.15
CA ALA A 240 -2.25 8.79 5.76
C ALA A 240 -1.35 7.78 5.00
N PRO A 241 -1.29 6.51 5.45
CA PRO A 241 -0.32 5.53 4.94
C PRO A 241 -0.47 5.26 3.44
N LEU A 242 -1.72 5.15 2.95
CA LEU A 242 -1.97 4.90 1.54
C LEU A 242 -1.55 6.07 0.66
N ALA A 243 -1.78 7.31 1.10
CA ALA A 243 -1.41 8.50 0.35
C ALA A 243 0.11 8.65 0.25
N VAL A 244 0.85 8.44 1.35
CA VAL A 244 2.32 8.47 1.37
C VAL A 244 2.89 7.33 0.51
N TYR A 245 2.34 6.12 0.62
CA TYR A 245 2.75 4.98 -0.20
C TYR A 245 2.49 5.22 -1.69
N ALA A 246 1.32 5.76 -2.05
CA ALA A 246 0.96 6.07 -3.42
C ALA A 246 1.83 7.18 -4.03
N LEU A 247 2.13 8.24 -3.27
CA LEU A 247 3.09 9.27 -3.67
C LEU A 247 4.48 8.66 -3.92
N ALA A 248 4.97 7.85 -2.98
CA ALA A 248 6.27 7.21 -3.10
C ALA A 248 6.32 6.25 -4.30
N ALA A 249 5.27 5.48 -4.52
CA ALA A 249 5.17 4.56 -5.64
C ALA A 249 5.10 5.28 -7.00
N HIS A 250 4.31 6.36 -7.08
CA HIS A 250 4.14 7.15 -8.31
C HIS A 250 5.46 7.72 -8.83
N HIS A 251 6.32 8.19 -7.91
CA HIS A 251 7.64 8.75 -8.22
C HIS A 251 8.81 7.77 -8.05
N ASP A 252 8.50 6.48 -7.81
CA ASP A 252 9.47 5.40 -7.59
C ASP A 252 10.50 5.70 -6.47
N LEU A 253 10.02 6.31 -5.38
CA LEU A 253 10.75 6.59 -4.15
C LEU A 253 10.80 5.33 -3.28
N GLN A 254 11.60 4.34 -3.71
CA GLN A 254 11.59 2.99 -3.16
C GLN A 254 11.77 2.94 -1.63
N GLU A 255 12.70 3.71 -1.08
CA GLU A 255 12.96 3.74 0.37
C GLU A 255 11.77 4.28 1.17
N LEU A 256 11.13 5.33 0.66
CA LEU A 256 9.96 5.94 1.28
C LEU A 256 8.76 4.98 1.20
N ALA A 257 8.55 4.34 0.04
CA ALA A 257 7.50 3.34 -0.13
C ALA A 257 7.71 2.14 0.82
N ARG A 258 8.96 1.72 1.03
CA ARG A 258 9.30 0.65 1.98
C ARG A 258 9.00 1.07 3.42
N ALA A 259 9.37 2.27 3.83
CA ALA A 259 9.07 2.76 5.17
C ALA A 259 7.56 2.89 5.41
N ALA A 260 6.83 3.45 4.43
CA ALA A 260 5.37 3.63 4.50
C ALA A 260 4.58 2.32 4.48
N SER A 261 5.09 1.26 3.85
CA SER A 261 4.37 -0.02 3.73
C SER A 261 4.09 -0.70 5.08
N SER A 262 4.93 -0.43 6.09
CA SER A 262 4.71 -0.94 7.45
C SER A 262 3.41 -0.44 8.08
N HIS A 263 3.00 0.77 7.73
CA HIS A 263 1.74 1.36 8.18
C HIS A 263 0.52 0.86 7.38
N LEU A 264 0.73 0.05 6.34
CA LEU A 264 -0.34 -0.56 5.55
C LEU A 264 -0.67 -1.99 5.95
N LEU A 265 0.04 -2.59 6.92
CA LEU A 265 -0.20 -3.98 7.31
C LEU A 265 -1.62 -4.25 7.81
N SER A 266 -2.20 -3.28 8.52
CA SER A 266 -3.59 -3.31 8.99
C SER A 266 -4.59 -2.74 7.98
N TYR A 267 -4.11 -2.15 6.88
CA TYR A 267 -4.95 -1.54 5.86
C TYR A 267 -5.68 -2.60 5.03
N SER A 268 -6.98 -2.39 4.82
CA SER A 268 -7.76 -3.29 3.96
C SER A 268 -7.41 -3.06 2.49
N LEU A 269 -6.77 -4.04 1.86
CA LEU A 269 -6.45 -3.97 0.43
C LEU A 269 -7.69 -3.83 -0.47
N THR A 270 -8.89 -4.20 0.02
CA THR A 270 -10.15 -4.00 -0.72
C THR A 270 -10.65 -2.57 -0.67
N ALA A 271 -10.11 -1.73 0.22
CA ALA A 271 -10.43 -0.31 0.32
C ALA A 271 -9.56 0.56 -0.57
N ILE A 272 -8.67 -0.04 -1.38
CA ILE A 272 -7.91 0.67 -2.41
C ILE A 272 -8.86 0.91 -3.58
N ASP A 273 -9.18 2.17 -3.85
CA ASP A 273 -9.99 2.56 -5.00
C ASP A 273 -9.17 2.56 -6.31
N ALA A 274 -9.84 2.76 -7.43
CA ALA A 274 -9.21 2.75 -8.75
C ALA A 274 -8.15 3.85 -8.91
N ALA A 275 -8.42 5.05 -8.37
CA ALA A 275 -7.51 6.19 -8.48
C ALA A 275 -6.21 5.95 -7.69
N ALA A 276 -6.31 5.43 -6.46
CA ALA A 276 -5.15 5.04 -5.67
C ALA A 276 -4.38 3.88 -6.33
N ALA A 277 -5.09 2.88 -6.86
CA ALA A 277 -4.44 1.75 -7.54
C ALA A 277 -3.67 2.20 -8.80
N GLU A 278 -4.24 3.11 -9.59
CA GLU A 278 -3.58 3.71 -10.75
C GLU A 278 -2.34 4.49 -10.33
N ARG A 279 -2.46 5.34 -9.31
CA ARG A 279 -1.35 6.15 -8.79
C ARG A 279 -0.20 5.28 -8.24
N ILE A 280 -0.53 4.22 -7.49
CA ILE A 280 0.46 3.26 -6.97
C ILE A 280 1.15 2.52 -8.13
N GLY A 281 0.41 2.17 -9.17
CA GLY A 281 0.90 1.40 -10.29
C GLY A 281 1.11 -0.08 -9.97
N GLY A 282 1.15 -0.90 -11.02
CA GLY A 282 1.13 -2.37 -10.87
C GLY A 282 2.33 -2.95 -10.12
N VAL A 283 3.52 -2.34 -10.23
CA VAL A 283 4.74 -2.82 -9.57
C VAL A 283 4.60 -2.69 -8.06
N TYR A 284 4.30 -1.51 -7.55
CA TYR A 284 4.17 -1.28 -6.12
C TYR A 284 2.94 -1.96 -5.53
N LEU A 285 1.83 -2.03 -6.27
CA LEU A 285 0.65 -2.78 -5.84
C LEU A 285 0.96 -4.27 -5.63
N LEU A 286 1.72 -4.89 -6.56
CA LEU A 286 2.17 -6.27 -6.41
C LEU A 286 3.11 -6.44 -5.21
N ARG A 287 3.99 -5.46 -4.94
CA ARG A 287 4.87 -5.47 -3.76
C ARG A 287 4.05 -5.44 -2.46
N LEU A 288 3.05 -4.58 -2.37
CA LEU A 288 2.15 -4.49 -1.22
C LEU A 288 1.33 -5.78 -1.02
N LEU A 289 0.75 -6.33 -2.08
CA LEU A 289 0.03 -7.59 -2.01
C LEU A 289 0.94 -8.73 -1.53
N ARG A 290 2.15 -8.83 -2.08
CA ARG A 290 3.14 -9.83 -1.68
C ARG A 290 3.56 -9.69 -0.22
N LEU A 291 3.70 -8.46 0.29
CA LEU A 291 3.97 -8.22 1.70
C LEU A 291 2.87 -8.85 2.58
N HIS A 292 1.60 -8.56 2.30
CA HIS A 292 0.46 -9.12 3.05
C HIS A 292 0.41 -10.66 2.95
N LEU A 293 0.50 -11.21 1.73
CA LEU A 293 0.40 -12.65 1.51
C LEU A 293 1.56 -13.42 2.15
N THR A 294 2.78 -12.90 2.05
CA THR A 294 3.97 -13.56 2.60
C THR A 294 3.90 -13.56 4.13
N ARG A 295 3.53 -12.44 4.77
CA ARG A 295 3.35 -12.39 6.22
C ARG A 295 2.28 -13.39 6.70
N LEU A 296 1.13 -13.43 6.03
CA LEU A 296 0.07 -14.38 6.38
C LEU A 296 0.49 -15.84 6.17
N ALA A 297 1.25 -16.13 5.11
CA ALA A 297 1.79 -17.46 4.88
C ALA A 297 2.78 -17.86 6.00
N THR A 298 3.70 -16.96 6.37
CA THR A 298 4.64 -17.19 7.47
C THR A 298 3.94 -17.38 8.80
N LEU A 299 2.92 -16.57 9.12
CA LEU A 299 2.12 -16.75 10.33
C LEU A 299 1.51 -18.15 10.38
N LYS A 300 0.90 -18.60 9.28
CA LYS A 300 0.36 -19.95 9.18
C LYS A 300 1.47 -20.98 9.43
N GLU A 301 2.57 -20.94 8.70
CA GLU A 301 3.69 -21.87 8.90
C GLU A 301 4.18 -21.93 10.35
N LEU A 302 4.24 -20.79 11.04
CA LEU A 302 4.59 -20.72 12.46
C LEU A 302 3.55 -21.36 13.36
N LEU A 303 2.26 -21.22 13.09
CA LEU A 303 1.20 -21.76 13.95
C LEU A 303 0.96 -23.26 13.75
N LEU A 304 1.41 -23.82 12.64
CA LEU A 304 1.08 -25.20 12.24
C LEU A 304 1.79 -26.29 13.03
N SER A 305 2.97 -26.01 13.58
CA SER A 305 3.67 -27.00 14.40
C SER A 305 3.29 -26.83 15.87
N PRO A 306 2.60 -27.82 16.49
CA PRO A 306 2.33 -27.79 17.92
C PRO A 306 3.62 -27.94 18.76
N PRO A 307 3.54 -27.79 20.10
CA PRO A 307 4.66 -28.10 20.98
C PRO A 307 5.13 -29.54 20.79
N HIS A 308 6.45 -29.75 20.79
CA HIS A 308 7.02 -31.09 20.66
C HIS A 308 6.66 -31.94 21.89
N PRO A 309 6.23 -33.19 21.70
CA PRO A 309 5.95 -34.09 22.82
C PRO A 309 7.24 -34.41 23.58
N HIS A 310 7.14 -34.57 24.90
CA HIS A 310 8.26 -35.01 25.73
C HIS A 310 8.24 -36.55 25.89
N PRO A 311 9.37 -37.19 26.24
CA PRO A 311 9.40 -38.62 26.52
C PRO A 311 8.38 -39.01 27.61
N PRO A 312 7.71 -40.18 27.49
CA PRO A 312 6.70 -40.60 28.46
C PRO A 312 7.25 -40.65 29.89
N THR A 313 6.43 -40.21 30.83
CA THR A 313 6.70 -40.29 32.27
C THR A 313 5.61 -41.10 32.96
N LYS A 314 5.80 -41.43 34.25
CA LYS A 314 4.81 -42.18 35.03
C LYS A 314 3.42 -41.52 35.09
N ASN A 315 3.36 -40.19 34.98
CA ASN A 315 2.14 -39.39 35.15
C ASN A 315 1.74 -38.63 33.87
N CYS A 316 2.49 -38.79 32.78
CA CYS A 316 2.25 -38.11 31.51
C CYS A 316 2.78 -38.97 30.36
N ASP A 317 1.89 -39.79 29.79
CA ASP A 317 2.13 -40.59 28.59
C ASP A 317 1.69 -39.88 27.30
N PHE A 318 1.79 -40.56 26.16
CA PHE A 318 1.40 -39.98 24.88
C PHE A 318 -0.10 -39.64 24.79
N GLU A 319 -0.99 -40.39 25.46
CA GLU A 319 -2.43 -40.11 25.44
C GLU A 319 -2.73 -38.82 26.21
N GLN A 320 -2.04 -38.62 27.34
CA GLN A 320 -2.16 -37.41 28.16
C GLN A 320 -1.55 -36.17 27.48
N GLN A 321 -0.68 -36.35 26.48
CA GLN A 321 -0.10 -35.26 25.67
C GLN A 321 -0.98 -34.83 24.48
N LYS A 322 -1.88 -35.69 23.97
CA LYS A 322 -2.76 -35.36 22.83
C LYS A 322 -3.68 -34.14 23.05
N PRO A 323 -4.27 -33.91 24.24
CA PRO A 323 -5.06 -32.73 24.51
C PRO A 323 -4.31 -31.42 24.25
N LEU A 324 -3.01 -31.36 24.55
CA LEU A 324 -2.18 -30.18 24.25
C LEU A 324 -2.13 -29.90 22.76
N ALA A 325 -1.83 -30.91 21.95
CA ALA A 325 -1.74 -30.75 20.49
C ALA A 325 -3.08 -30.33 19.89
N ARG A 326 -4.20 -30.87 20.40
CA ARG A 326 -5.56 -30.48 19.98
C ARG A 326 -5.90 -29.04 20.37
N ALA A 327 -5.59 -28.66 21.62
CA ALA A 327 -5.84 -27.31 22.10
C ALA A 327 -4.97 -26.28 21.36
N TRP A 328 -3.72 -26.64 21.05
CA TRP A 328 -2.87 -25.84 20.17
C TRP A 328 -3.49 -25.68 18.79
N ALA A 329 -3.92 -26.78 18.16
CA ALA A 329 -4.54 -26.74 16.83
C ALA A 329 -5.79 -25.86 16.80
N LEU A 330 -6.62 -25.88 17.86
CA LEU A 330 -7.78 -25.01 17.98
C LEU A 330 -7.38 -23.53 18.08
N GLY A 331 -6.42 -23.20 18.95
CA GLY A 331 -5.90 -21.82 19.08
C GLY A 331 -5.24 -21.32 17.79
N ALA A 332 -4.47 -22.19 17.11
CA ALA A 332 -3.88 -21.91 15.81
C ALA A 332 -4.93 -21.68 14.72
N ALA A 333 -5.99 -22.49 14.69
CA ALA A 333 -7.11 -22.31 13.75
C ALA A 333 -7.84 -20.98 13.99
N TYR A 334 -8.08 -20.62 15.25
CA TYR A 334 -8.67 -19.33 15.61
C TYR A 334 -7.81 -18.15 15.13
N LEU A 335 -6.51 -18.18 15.42
CA LEU A 335 -5.57 -17.15 14.95
C LEU A 335 -5.44 -17.11 13.43
N ALA A 336 -5.51 -18.25 12.75
CA ALA A 336 -5.46 -18.33 11.30
C ALA A 336 -6.74 -17.82 10.63
N TRP A 337 -7.88 -17.95 11.31
CA TRP A 337 -9.17 -17.42 10.88
C TRP A 337 -9.22 -15.89 11.00
N GLU A 338 -8.77 -15.35 12.14
CA GLU A 338 -8.66 -13.92 12.43
C GLU A 338 -7.35 -13.30 11.91
N ALA A 339 -6.66 -13.97 11.00
CA ALA A 339 -5.31 -13.59 10.60
C ALA A 339 -5.28 -12.24 9.87
N ASN A 340 -4.53 -11.30 10.44
CA ASN A 340 -4.19 -10.02 9.84
C ASN A 340 -2.65 -9.92 9.74
N PRO A 341 -2.07 -9.33 8.67
CA PRO A 341 -0.63 -9.07 8.60
C PRO A 341 -0.06 -8.29 9.78
N ASP A 342 -0.88 -7.48 10.47
CA ASP A 342 -0.56 -6.70 11.67
C ASP A 342 -0.89 -7.42 13.00
N LEU A 343 -1.07 -8.75 12.98
CA LEU A 343 -1.33 -9.51 14.21
C LEU A 343 -0.19 -9.28 15.23
N SER A 344 -0.52 -8.81 16.44
CA SER A 344 0.50 -8.55 17.47
C SER A 344 0.95 -9.84 18.17
N THR A 345 2.21 -9.88 18.61
CA THR A 345 2.76 -10.98 19.43
C THR A 345 1.97 -11.17 20.74
N ALA A 346 1.49 -10.07 21.32
CA ALA A 346 0.63 -10.09 22.50
C ALA A 346 -0.71 -10.82 22.24
N SER A 347 -1.29 -10.67 21.05
CA SER A 347 -2.51 -11.40 20.67
C SER A 347 -2.27 -12.90 20.52
N ILE A 348 -1.12 -13.30 19.96
CA ILE A 348 -0.73 -14.72 19.89
C ILE A 348 -0.59 -15.30 21.30
N GLN A 349 0.13 -14.60 22.19
CA GLN A 349 0.31 -15.03 23.58
C GLN A 349 -1.03 -15.16 24.33
N ARG A 350 -1.95 -14.21 24.11
CA ARG A 350 -3.27 -14.20 24.76
C ARG A 350 -4.08 -15.47 24.44
N VAL A 351 -4.01 -15.95 23.21
CA VAL A 351 -4.74 -17.16 22.79
C VAL A 351 -4.21 -18.42 23.47
N PHE A 352 -2.89 -18.55 23.62
CA PHE A 352 -2.28 -19.77 24.16
C PHE A 352 -2.02 -19.74 25.67
N ARG A 353 -2.06 -18.57 26.33
CA ARG A 353 -1.83 -18.44 27.78
C ARG A 353 -2.76 -19.32 28.63
N PRO A 354 -4.09 -19.40 28.39
CA PRO A 354 -4.98 -20.24 29.17
C PRO A 354 -4.61 -21.73 29.16
N LEU A 355 -3.93 -22.20 28.11
CA LEU A 355 -3.49 -23.59 28.01
C LEU A 355 -2.44 -23.92 29.08
N LYS A 356 -1.57 -22.97 29.44
CA LYS A 356 -0.58 -23.20 30.48
C LYS A 356 -1.25 -23.44 31.84
N ASP A 357 -2.25 -22.63 32.17
CA ASP A 357 -2.92 -22.62 33.47
C ASP A 357 -3.78 -23.88 33.70
N GLN A 358 -4.23 -24.52 32.61
CA GLN A 358 -5.07 -25.73 32.65
C GLN A 358 -4.26 -27.04 32.69
N MET A 359 -2.93 -26.99 32.61
CA MET A 359 -2.08 -28.17 32.54
C MET A 359 -1.46 -28.55 33.88
N THR A 360 -1.45 -29.84 34.20
CA THR A 360 -0.83 -30.36 35.44
C THR A 360 0.59 -30.90 35.24
N CYS A 361 0.96 -31.29 34.02
CA CYS A 361 2.31 -31.78 33.69
C CYS A 361 3.28 -30.62 33.45
N ALA A 362 4.31 -30.48 34.29
CA ALA A 362 5.36 -29.47 34.16
C ALA A 362 6.11 -29.55 32.81
N LEU A 363 6.42 -30.76 32.31
CA LEU A 363 7.12 -30.92 31.03
C LEU A 363 6.28 -30.45 29.84
N CYS A 364 4.96 -30.65 29.89
CA CYS A 364 4.05 -30.12 28.87
C CYS A 364 3.96 -28.59 28.93
N GLN A 365 3.93 -28.01 30.14
CA GLN A 365 3.96 -26.56 30.31
C GLN A 365 5.25 -25.97 29.74
N ASP A 366 6.40 -26.57 30.02
CA ASP A 366 7.70 -26.13 29.50
C ASP A 366 7.77 -26.24 27.98
N ALA A 367 7.28 -27.34 27.40
CA ALA A 367 7.19 -27.51 25.95
C ALA A 367 6.30 -26.44 25.31
N LEU A 368 5.15 -26.13 25.92
CA LEU A 368 4.25 -25.07 25.46
C LEU A 368 4.91 -23.69 25.54
N VAL A 369 5.52 -23.34 26.67
CA VAL A 369 6.19 -22.04 26.87
C VAL A 369 7.35 -21.88 25.88
N THR A 370 8.15 -22.93 25.71
CA THR A 370 9.27 -22.94 24.75
C THR A 370 8.77 -22.72 23.33
N ARG A 371 7.71 -23.45 22.93
CA ARG A 371 7.15 -23.32 21.59
C ARG A 371 6.50 -21.97 21.36
N LEU A 372 5.75 -21.46 22.33
CA LEU A 372 5.12 -20.14 22.24
C LEU A 372 6.16 -19.04 22.13
N LYS A 373 7.26 -19.13 22.88
CA LYS A 373 8.39 -18.22 22.77
C LYS A 373 9.00 -18.25 21.36
N ASP A 374 9.27 -19.43 20.81
CA ASP A 374 9.77 -19.56 19.42
C ASP A 374 8.82 -18.94 18.39
N VAL A 375 7.50 -19.16 18.51
CA VAL A 375 6.50 -18.54 17.62
C VAL A 375 6.52 -17.02 17.74
N VAL A 376 6.54 -16.48 18.97
CA VAL A 376 6.56 -15.04 19.23
C VAL A 376 7.84 -14.39 18.71
N ASP A 377 8.99 -14.98 19.00
CA ASP A 377 10.30 -14.46 18.59
C ASP A 377 10.41 -14.47 17.06
N ARG A 378 10.01 -15.57 16.40
CA ARG A 378 10.03 -15.68 14.94
C ARG A 378 9.03 -14.75 14.28
N TRP A 379 7.83 -14.61 14.84
CA TRP A 379 6.80 -13.70 14.32
C TRP A 379 7.21 -12.23 14.45
N GLY A 380 7.79 -11.85 15.59
CA GLY A 380 8.32 -10.50 15.81
C GLY A 380 9.46 -10.13 14.85
N CYS A 381 10.23 -11.12 14.41
CA CYS A 381 11.29 -10.97 13.42
C CYS A 381 10.82 -11.05 11.96
N VAL A 382 9.53 -11.29 11.67
CA VAL A 382 9.03 -11.22 10.29
C VAL A 382 9.12 -9.77 9.87
N ASP A 383 10.18 -9.46 9.15
CA ASP A 383 10.51 -8.10 8.76
C ASP A 383 9.46 -7.56 7.79
N VAL A 384 9.07 -6.30 7.98
CA VAL A 384 8.27 -5.54 7.02
C VAL A 384 9.15 -5.01 5.88
N SER A 385 10.47 -5.02 6.08
CA SER A 385 11.45 -4.27 5.29
C SER A 385 12.44 -5.15 4.50
N THR A 386 12.27 -6.48 4.49
CA THR A 386 13.15 -7.35 3.71
C THR A 386 13.03 -6.99 2.22
N PRO A 387 14.17 -6.78 1.51
CA PRO A 387 14.13 -6.60 0.07
C PRO A 387 13.49 -7.85 -0.52
N LEU A 388 12.52 -7.66 -1.42
CA LEU A 388 11.76 -8.71 -2.09
C LEU A 388 12.68 -9.55 -3.00
N THR A 389 13.60 -10.32 -2.41
CA THR A 389 14.42 -11.30 -3.10
C THR A 389 13.77 -12.67 -2.90
N PHE A 390 13.40 -13.27 -4.03
CA PHE A 390 12.65 -14.51 -4.10
C PHE A 390 13.55 -15.71 -3.76
N SER A 391 13.30 -16.38 -2.62
CA SER A 391 13.86 -17.70 -2.33
C SER A 391 12.84 -18.79 -2.68
N ARG A 392 13.19 -19.67 -3.61
CA ARG A 392 12.35 -20.73 -4.23
C ARG A 392 11.78 -21.80 -3.27
N ARG A 393 11.99 -21.73 -1.95
CA ARG A 393 11.74 -22.85 -1.03
C ARG A 393 10.31 -22.99 -0.49
N THR A 394 9.41 -22.02 -0.66
CA THR A 394 8.11 -21.99 0.06
C THR A 394 6.92 -22.61 -0.67
N HIS A 395 7.11 -23.19 -1.87
CA HIS A 395 5.98 -23.65 -2.70
C HIS A 395 5.31 -24.98 -2.28
N LEU A 396 5.86 -25.73 -1.33
CA LEU A 396 5.35 -27.06 -0.96
C LEU A 396 4.38 -27.07 0.24
N SER A 397 4.32 -26.02 1.06
CA SER A 397 3.51 -26.00 2.29
C SER A 397 2.01 -25.81 2.05
N PHE A 398 1.60 -25.25 0.90
CA PHE A 398 0.22 -24.84 0.64
C PHE A 398 -0.77 -26.00 0.39
N LEU A 399 -0.31 -27.15 -0.11
CA LEU A 399 -1.18 -28.27 -0.48
C LEU A 399 -1.63 -29.14 0.71
N VAL A 400 -0.96 -29.03 1.87
CA VAL A 400 -1.22 -29.89 3.03
C VAL A 400 -2.44 -29.41 3.85
N PHE A 401 -2.94 -28.19 3.63
CA PHE A 401 -3.93 -27.57 4.54
C PHE A 401 -5.40 -27.79 4.23
N TYR A 402 -5.76 -28.18 3.01
CA TYR A 402 -7.18 -28.40 2.68
C TYR A 402 -7.68 -29.82 2.97
N PHE A 403 -6.78 -30.80 3.10
CA PHE A 403 -7.17 -32.21 3.28
C PHE A 403 -7.44 -32.65 4.73
N PRO A 404 -6.68 -32.24 5.78
CA PRO A 404 -6.86 -32.80 7.11
C PRO A 404 -8.01 -32.18 7.91
N ILE A 405 -8.35 -30.90 7.65
CA ILE A 405 -9.45 -30.22 8.36
C ILE A 405 -10.81 -30.76 7.91
N VAL A 406 -10.95 -31.11 6.62
CA VAL A 406 -12.17 -31.74 6.07
C VAL A 406 -12.31 -33.20 6.54
N LEU A 407 -11.21 -33.94 6.72
CA LEU A 407 -11.24 -35.32 7.21
C LEU A 407 -11.53 -35.44 8.72
N ALA A 408 -11.11 -34.47 9.54
CA ALA A 408 -11.44 -34.45 10.96
C ALA A 408 -12.92 -34.15 11.24
N TYR A 409 -13.58 -33.39 10.37
CA TYR A 409 -15.00 -33.05 10.52
C TYR A 409 -15.91 -34.17 9.99
N ARG A 410 -15.48 -34.91 8.93
CA ARG A 410 -16.27 -36.00 8.34
C ARG A 410 -16.30 -37.29 9.18
N THR A 411 -15.44 -37.42 10.19
CA THR A 411 -15.37 -38.60 11.05
C THR A 411 -16.18 -38.48 12.35
N SER A 412 -16.80 -37.32 12.61
CA SER A 412 -17.57 -37.05 13.84
C SER A 412 -19.09 -36.99 13.68
N HIS A 413 -19.62 -37.08 12.45
CA HIS A 413 -21.06 -37.19 12.20
C HIS A 413 -21.36 -38.18 11.07
N PRO A 414 -21.89 -39.39 11.37
CA PRO A 414 -22.53 -40.22 10.36
C PRO A 414 -24.00 -39.84 10.30
N PHE A 415 -24.41 -39.01 9.33
CA PHE A 415 -25.75 -39.01 8.74
C PHE A 415 -25.71 -38.33 7.38
#